data_AF-A0A3D3TJS9-F1
#
_entry.id   AF-A0A3D3TJS9-F1
#
_cell.length_a   1.000
_cell.length_b   1.000
_cell.length_c   1.000
_cell.angle_alpha   90.00
_cell.angle_beta   90.00
_cell.angle_gamma   90.00
#
_symmetry.space_group_name_H-M   'P 1'
#
loop_
_entity.id
_entity.type
_entity.pdbx_description
1 polymer ?
#
loop_
_entity_poly.entity_id
_entity_poly.type
_entity_poly.pdbx_seq_one_letter_code
_entity_poly.pdbx_strand_id
1 'polypeptide(L)'
;MKHTVILFSIVASLFFAACGNGWLDDIQPSDKGESSTSIKSVTDAQYALNGIYDLMRNYQYYGARYTYYGDVTGEDMQQKPGAND
;
A
#
# COMPACT_ATOMS: atom_id res chain seq x y z
N MET A 1 13.97 -47.71 12.46
CA MET A 1 14.63 -46.69 11.61
C MET A 1 13.88 -46.44 10.31
N LYS A 2 13.67 -47.45 9.44
CA LYS A 2 12.93 -47.28 8.16
C LYS A 2 11.48 -46.79 8.35
N HIS A 3 10.75 -47.36 9.31
CA HIS A 3 9.38 -46.93 9.62
C HIS A 3 9.28 -45.51 10.19
N THR A 4 10.29 -45.09 10.96
CA THR A 4 10.37 -43.74 11.53
C THR A 4 10.59 -42.69 10.44
N VAL A 5 11.43 -43.00 9.43
CA VAL A 5 11.67 -42.13 8.27
C VAL A 5 10.43 -42.01 7.38
N ILE A 6 9.71 -43.12 7.14
CA ILE A 6 8.47 -43.11 6.36
C ILE A 6 7.40 -42.25 7.05
N LEU A 7 7.24 -42.38 8.37
CA LEU A 7 6.29 -41.58 9.14
C LEU A 7 6.60 -40.08 9.03
N PHE A 8 7.88 -39.72 9.13
CA PHE A 8 8.33 -38.34 9.02
C PHE A 8 8.08 -37.73 7.63
N SER A 9 8.29 -38.50 6.55
CA SER A 9 8.01 -38.05 5.18
C SER A 9 6.52 -37.82 4.91
N ILE A 10 5.63 -38.62 5.49
CA ILE A 10 4.16 -38.44 5.34
C ILE A 10 3.69 -37.19 6.10
N VAL A 11 4.24 -36.93 7.28
CA VAL A 11 3.92 -35.72 8.04
C VAL A 11 4.43 -34.48 7.30
N ALA A 12 5.62 -34.54 6.68
CA ALA A 12 6.17 -33.45 5.89
C ALA A 12 5.32 -33.10 4.66
N SER A 13 4.75 -34.09 3.95
CA SER A 13 3.91 -33.83 2.77
C SER A 13 2.56 -33.18 3.09
N LEU A 14 2.02 -33.40 4.30
CA LEU A 14 0.80 -32.74 4.77
C LEU A 14 0.99 -31.23 5.00
N PHE A 15 2.19 -30.79 5.38
CA PHE A 15 2.49 -29.36 5.54
C PHE A 15 2.48 -28.60 4.21
N PHE A 16 2.80 -29.26 3.08
CA PHE A 16 2.75 -28.64 1.76
C PHE A 16 1.34 -28.55 1.17
N ALA A 17 0.35 -29.26 1.73
CA ALA A 17 -1.04 -29.16 1.32
C ALA A 17 -1.80 -27.98 1.98
N ALA A 18 -1.17 -27.27 2.93
CA ALA A 18 -1.82 -26.20 3.69
C ALA A 18 -2.17 -24.94 2.85
N CYS A 19 -1.61 -24.77 1.66
CA CYS A 19 -1.88 -23.64 0.74
C CYS A 19 -2.69 -24.05 -0.50
N GLY A 20 -3.50 -25.10 -0.41
CA GLY A 20 -4.38 -25.57 -1.49
C GLY A 20 -5.81 -25.04 -1.37
N ASN A 21 -6.58 -25.12 -2.47
CA ASN A 21 -8.01 -24.77 -2.57
C ASN A 21 -8.33 -23.27 -2.47
N GLY A 22 -7.75 -22.43 -3.32
CA GLY A 22 -8.15 -21.02 -3.43
C GLY A 22 -7.75 -20.16 -2.24
N TRP A 23 -6.96 -20.67 -1.30
CA TRP A 23 -6.48 -19.91 -0.13
C TRP A 23 -5.88 -18.54 -0.48
N LEU A 24 -5.15 -18.45 -1.59
CA LEU A 24 -4.57 -17.19 -2.07
C LEU A 24 -5.62 -16.25 -2.69
N ASP A 25 -6.66 -16.81 -3.31
CA ASP A 25 -7.69 -16.06 -4.04
C ASP A 25 -8.82 -15.59 -3.11
N ASP A 26 -9.12 -16.37 -2.06
CA ASP A 26 -10.17 -16.09 -1.07
C ASP A 26 -9.68 -15.20 0.09
N ILE A 27 -8.36 -15.01 0.23
CA ILE A 27 -7.79 -14.07 1.19
C ILE A 27 -7.90 -12.64 0.64
N GLN A 28 -8.79 -11.87 1.25
CA GLN A 28 -8.83 -10.43 1.06
C GLN A 28 -7.80 -9.74 1.96
N PRO A 29 -6.96 -8.85 1.42
CA PRO A 29 -6.03 -8.06 2.23
C PRO A 29 -6.79 -7.18 3.23
N SER A 30 -6.37 -7.17 4.49
CA SER A 30 -7.05 -6.37 5.53
C SER A 30 -6.92 -4.86 5.34
N ASP A 31 -5.99 -4.42 4.49
CA ASP A 31 -5.68 -3.01 4.19
C ASP A 31 -6.14 -2.57 2.79
N LYS A 32 -6.79 -3.45 2.01
CA LYS A 32 -7.32 -3.09 0.69
C LYS A 32 -8.74 -3.63 0.51
N GLY A 33 -9.60 -2.80 -0.06
CA GLY A 33 -10.97 -3.18 -0.41
C GLY A 33 -11.13 -3.35 -1.91
N GLU A 34 -12.10 -4.17 -2.30
CA GLU A 34 -12.53 -4.32 -3.69
C GLU A 34 -13.18 -3.01 -4.18
N SER A 35 -12.61 -2.42 -5.23
CA SER A 35 -12.99 -1.09 -5.74
C SER A 35 -14.47 -1.01 -6.14
N SER A 36 -14.99 -2.09 -6.75
CA SER A 36 -16.38 -2.19 -7.21
C SER A 36 -17.41 -2.15 -6.06
N THR A 37 -16.98 -2.37 -4.82
CA THR A 37 -17.83 -2.34 -3.63
C THR A 37 -17.49 -1.22 -2.65
N SER A 38 -16.52 -0.37 -2.99
CA SER A 38 -15.92 0.59 -2.05
C SER A 38 -16.74 1.86 -1.82
N ILE A 39 -17.67 2.23 -2.73
CA ILE A 39 -18.57 3.37 -2.57
C ILE A 39 -20.00 2.93 -2.81
N LYS A 40 -20.78 2.75 -1.74
CA LYS A 40 -22.20 2.34 -1.82
C LYS A 40 -23.15 3.39 -1.25
N SER A 41 -22.63 4.34 -0.48
CA SER A 41 -23.40 5.40 0.18
C SER A 41 -22.71 6.76 0.08
N VAL A 42 -23.45 7.83 0.41
CA VAL A 42 -22.90 9.19 0.52
C VAL A 42 -21.82 9.26 1.59
N THR A 43 -21.97 8.50 2.68
CA THR A 43 -20.97 8.43 3.76
C THR A 43 -19.65 7.83 3.27
N ASP A 44 -19.70 6.76 2.47
CA ASP A 44 -18.49 6.15 1.90
C ASP A 44 -17.77 7.14 0.97
N ALA A 45 -18.53 7.91 0.17
CA ALA A 45 -17.97 8.96 -0.67
C ALA A 45 -17.30 10.07 0.16
N GLN A 46 -17.88 10.45 1.31
CA GLN A 46 -17.26 11.41 2.22
C GLN A 46 -15.94 10.90 2.80
N TYR A 47 -15.86 9.61 3.16
CA TYR A 47 -14.60 9.02 3.62
C TYR A 47 -13.54 8.98 2.52
N ALA A 48 -13.93 8.64 1.29
CA ALA A 48 -13.03 8.70 0.14
C ALA A 48 -12.51 10.12 -0.10
N LEU A 49 -13.40 11.13 -0.04
CA LEU A 49 -13.02 12.54 -0.15
C LEU A 49 -12.05 12.97 0.95
N ASN A 50 -12.29 12.57 2.20
CA ASN A 50 -11.37 12.89 3.30
C ASN A 50 -9.97 12.29 3.06
N GLY A 51 -9.89 11.05 2.55
CA GLY A 51 -8.63 10.43 2.16
C GLY A 51 -7.92 11.17 1.01
N ILE A 52 -8.67 11.65 0.01
CA ILE A 52 -8.10 12.48 -1.07
C ILE A 52 -7.53 13.78 -0.50
N TYR A 53 -8.25 14.48 0.39
CA TYR A 53 -7.74 15.70 1.02
C TYR A 53 -6.51 15.44 1.91
N ASP A 54 -6.46 14.29 2.57
CA ASP A 54 -5.29 13.87 3.35
C ASP A 54 -4.05 13.61 2.45
N LEU A 55 -4.24 13.00 1.28
CA LEU A 55 -3.18 12.87 0.29
C LEU A 55 -2.75 14.25 -0.25
N MET A 56 -3.70 15.12 -0.55
CA MET A 56 -3.40 16.43 -1.14
C MET A 56 -2.57 17.31 -0.21
N ARG A 57 -2.89 17.33 1.09
CA ARG A 57 -2.14 18.11 2.09
C ARG A 57 -0.73 17.58 2.36
N ASN A 58 -0.35 16.42 1.82
CA ASN A 58 0.97 15.86 2.01
C ASN A 58 2.06 16.80 1.48
N TYR A 59 3.16 16.95 2.24
CA TYR A 59 4.31 17.78 1.86
C TYR A 59 4.88 17.43 0.47
N GLN A 60 4.85 16.15 0.11
CA GLN A 60 5.33 15.63 -1.17
C GLN A 60 4.45 16.03 -2.37
N TYR A 61 3.26 16.62 -2.13
CA TYR A 61 2.32 17.04 -3.16
C TYR A 61 1.92 18.52 -2.97
N TYR A 62 0.63 18.86 -2.87
CA TYR A 62 0.19 20.26 -2.69
C TYR A 62 0.60 20.88 -1.35
N GLY A 63 1.04 20.09 -0.37
CA GLY A 63 1.57 20.63 0.89
C GLY A 63 2.88 21.41 0.74
N ALA A 64 3.67 21.15 -0.31
CA ALA A 64 4.83 21.96 -0.65
C ALA A 64 5.28 21.78 -2.10
N ARG A 65 5.64 20.55 -2.50
CA ARG A 65 6.35 20.27 -3.76
C ARG A 65 5.64 20.78 -5.00
N TYR A 66 4.35 20.53 -5.10
CA TYR A 66 3.59 20.95 -6.28
C TYR A 66 3.57 22.48 -6.42
N THR A 67 3.50 23.18 -5.29
CA THR A 67 3.46 24.65 -5.25
C THR A 67 4.83 25.25 -5.55
N TYR A 68 5.87 24.91 -4.79
CA TYR A 68 7.18 25.58 -4.94
C TYR A 68 7.90 25.19 -6.21
N TYR A 69 7.58 24.04 -6.84
CA TYR A 69 8.25 23.59 -8.05
C TYR A 69 8.12 24.63 -9.18
N GLY A 70 6.95 25.26 -9.32
CA GLY A 70 6.75 26.34 -10.28
C GLY A 70 7.65 27.54 -10.01
N ASP A 71 7.76 27.95 -8.75
CA ASP A 71 8.56 29.12 -8.37
C ASP A 71 10.06 28.89 -8.58
N VAL A 72 10.60 27.75 -8.11
CA VAL A 72 12.04 27.47 -8.16
C VAL A 72 12.55 27.04 -9.53
N THR A 73 11.65 26.66 -10.44
CA THR A 73 11.98 26.42 -11.86
C THR A 73 11.73 27.65 -12.72
N GLY A 74 11.08 28.67 -12.17
CA GLY A 74 11.00 30.02 -12.73
C GLY A 74 12.28 30.83 -12.47
N GLU A 75 12.16 32.14 -12.65
CA GLU A 75 13.27 33.09 -12.50
C GLU A 75 13.23 33.90 -11.19
N ASP A 76 12.08 33.93 -10.52
CA ASP A 76 11.84 34.79 -9.35
C ASP A 76 12.26 34.16 -8.02
N MET A 77 12.40 32.83 -7.97
CA MET A 77 12.84 32.11 -6.78
C MET A 77 13.93 31.11 -7.13
N GLN A 78 14.95 31.03 -6.28
CA GLN A 78 16.04 30.07 -6.43
C GLN A 78 16.38 29.44 -5.09
N GLN A 79 16.97 28.25 -5.13
CA GLN A 79 17.53 27.64 -3.94
C GLN A 79 18.61 28.57 -3.35
N LYS A 80 18.56 28.78 -2.04
CA LYS A 80 19.64 29.49 -1.33
C LYS A 80 20.95 28.73 -1.60
N PRO A 81 22.04 29.40 -2.04
CA PRO A 81 23.35 28.77 -2.12
C PRO A 81 23.68 28.13 -0.77
N GLY A 82 24.06 26.85 -0.79
CA GLY A 82 24.35 26.10 0.42
C GLY A 82 25.39 26.83 1.27
N ALA A 83 25.13 26.99 2.57
CA ALA A 83 26.22 27.21 3.50
C ALA A 83 26.96 25.87 3.56
N ASN A 84 28.20 25.84 3.08
CA ASN A 84 29.04 24.65 2.98
C ASN A 84 28.94 23.78 4.25
N ASP A 85 28.37 22.59 4.10
CA ASP A 85 28.68 21.41 4.91
C ASP A 85 29.99 20.76 4.42
#